data_AF-A0A7I7L7W9-F1
#
_entry.id   AF-A0A7I7L7W9-F1
#
_cell.length_a   1.000
_cell.length_b   1.000
_cell.length_c   1.000
_cell.angle_alpha   90.00
_cell.angle_beta   90.00
_cell.angle_gamma   90.00
#
_symmetry.space_group_name_H-M   'P 1'
#
loop_
_entity.id
_entity.type
_entity.pdbx_description
1 polymer ?
#
loop_
_entity_poly.entity_id
_entity_poly.type
_entity_poly.pdbx_seq_one_letter_code
_entity_poly.pdbx_strand_id
1 'polypeptide(L)'
;MFAEDGIIERMFAEDGVIDKLLVKNGPLEQFTEAAEILSQLAPAVDKLTPTTDTLESAVVTLNKMVNSLSGITDRIPRRRSTRPAVRAKRTTDQAGVDE
;
A
#
# COMPACT_ATOMS: atom_id res chain seq x y z
N MET A 1 6.53 -49.87 35.45
CA MET A 1 5.46 -50.75 34.94
C MET A 1 4.58 -49.85 34.10
N PHE A 2 4.48 -50.10 32.79
CA PHE A 2 3.51 -49.38 31.95
C PHE A 2 2.13 -49.55 32.59
N ALA A 3 1.35 -48.48 32.66
CA ALA A 3 -0.02 -48.60 33.15
C ALA A 3 -0.76 -49.55 32.21
N GLU A 4 -1.48 -50.54 32.74
CA GLU A 4 -2.40 -51.33 31.94
C GLU A 4 -3.35 -50.36 31.20
N ASP A 5 -3.47 -50.52 29.88
CA ASP A 5 -4.18 -49.59 28.98
C ASP A 5 -3.55 -48.19 28.83
N GLY A 6 -2.20 -48.15 28.82
CA GLY A 6 -1.44 -46.95 28.54
C GLY A 6 -1.75 -46.32 27.17
N ILE A 7 -1.53 -45.00 27.06
CA ILE A 7 -1.74 -44.27 25.80
C ILE A 7 -0.86 -44.84 24.68
N ILE A 8 0.35 -45.31 25.02
CA ILE A 8 1.26 -45.96 24.09
C ILE A 8 0.65 -47.28 23.58
N GLU A 9 0.20 -48.16 24.48
CA GLU A 9 -0.48 -49.41 24.11
C GLU A 9 -1.69 -49.15 23.19
N ARG A 10 -2.50 -48.12 23.44
CA ARG A 10 -3.65 -47.78 22.56
C ARG A 10 -3.23 -47.21 21.20
N MET A 11 -2.08 -46.56 21.11
CA MET A 11 -1.56 -46.05 19.82
C MET A 11 -1.05 -47.19 18.92
N PHE A 12 -0.45 -48.21 19.53
CA PHE A 12 0.09 -49.41 18.86
C PHE A 12 -0.87 -50.60 18.81
N ALA A 13 -2.06 -50.47 19.40
CA ALA A 13 -3.12 -51.46 19.26
C ALA A 13 -3.47 -51.66 17.77
N GLU A 14 -3.96 -52.84 17.43
CA GLU A 14 -4.42 -53.14 16.07
C GLU A 14 -5.54 -52.16 15.67
N ASP A 15 -5.40 -51.58 14.48
CA ASP A 15 -6.29 -50.51 14.00
C ASP A 15 -6.22 -49.23 14.88
N GLY A 16 -5.11 -49.09 15.59
CA GLY A 16 -4.78 -47.97 16.46
C GLY A 16 -4.39 -46.71 15.67
N VAL A 17 -3.95 -45.70 16.40
CA VAL A 17 -3.62 -44.39 15.80
C VAL A 17 -2.46 -44.51 14.81
N ILE A 18 -1.44 -45.29 15.15
CA ILE A 18 -0.27 -45.48 14.29
C ILE A 18 -0.66 -46.20 12.99
N ASP A 19 -1.44 -47.28 13.10
CA ASP A 19 -1.92 -48.04 11.93
C ASP A 19 -2.72 -47.15 10.99
N LYS A 20 -3.67 -46.36 11.53
CA LYS A 20 -4.51 -45.44 10.75
C LYS A 20 -3.71 -44.34 10.04
N LEU A 21 -2.65 -43.85 10.68
CA LEU A 21 -1.76 -42.84 10.11
C LEU A 21 -0.88 -43.41 8.98
N LEU A 22 -0.48 -44.68 9.10
CA LEU A 22 0.41 -45.37 8.15
C LEU A 22 -0.32 -46.13 7.04
N VAL A 23 -1.66 -46.07 6.99
CA VAL A 23 -2.43 -46.63 5.88
C VAL A 23 -1.92 -46.03 4.57
N LYS A 24 -1.77 -46.86 3.53
CA LYS A 24 -1.34 -46.39 2.21
C LYS A 24 -2.27 -45.30 1.67
N ASN A 25 -1.68 -44.21 1.18
CA ASN A 25 -2.39 -42.99 0.77
C ASN A 25 -3.22 -42.40 1.92
N GLY A 26 -2.72 -42.57 3.14
CA GLY A 26 -3.39 -42.23 4.36
C GLY A 26 -3.10 -40.79 4.79
N PRO A 27 -3.42 -40.46 6.05
CA PRO A 27 -3.28 -39.11 6.56
C PRO A 27 -1.84 -38.59 6.56
N LEU A 28 -0.84 -39.45 6.77
CA LEU A 28 0.57 -39.01 6.77
C LEU A 28 1.06 -38.62 5.38
N GLU A 29 0.69 -39.36 4.34
CA GLU A 29 1.01 -38.98 2.97
C GLU A 29 0.30 -37.69 2.58
N GLN A 30 -0.99 -37.55 2.92
CA GLN A 30 -1.74 -36.30 2.68
C GLN A 30 -1.13 -35.09 3.39
N PHE A 31 -0.67 -35.28 4.64
CA PHE A 31 0.01 -34.22 5.39
C PHE A 31 1.34 -33.85 4.73
N THR A 32 2.10 -34.84 4.27
CA THR A 32 3.38 -34.62 3.57
C THR A 32 3.17 -33.86 2.27
N GLU A 33 2.15 -34.23 1.49
CA GLU A 33 1.77 -33.53 0.26
C GLU A 33 1.37 -32.07 0.54
N ALA A 34 0.56 -31.83 1.57
CA ALA A 34 0.20 -30.48 1.99
C ALA A 34 1.44 -29.66 2.42
N ALA A 35 2.37 -30.27 3.17
CA ALA A 35 3.61 -29.62 3.57
C ALA A 35 4.50 -29.28 2.36
N GLU A 36 4.52 -30.12 1.33
CA GLU A 36 5.24 -29.86 0.09
C GLU A 36 4.62 -28.68 -0.67
N ILE A 37 3.29 -28.64 -0.81
CA ILE A 37 2.56 -27.52 -1.43
C ILE A 37 2.87 -26.21 -0.69
N LEU A 38 2.84 -26.23 0.64
CA LEU A 38 3.15 -25.05 1.46
C LEU A 38 4.62 -24.60 1.28
N SER A 39 5.54 -25.56 1.19
CA SER A 39 6.96 -25.28 0.92
C SER A 39 7.17 -24.65 -0.45
N GLN A 40 6.37 -25.03 -1.46
CA GLN A 40 6.38 -24.43 -2.79
C GLN A 40 5.73 -23.04 -2.81
N LEU A 41 4.78 -22.76 -1.91
CA LEU A 41 4.09 -21.48 -1.83
C LEU A 41 4.94 -20.37 -1.19
N ALA A 42 5.78 -20.69 -0.20
CA ALA A 42 6.67 -19.74 0.46
C ALA A 42 7.48 -18.85 -0.52
N PRO A 43 8.23 -19.40 -1.50
CA PRO A 43 8.98 -18.57 -2.45
C PRO A 43 8.09 -17.79 -3.42
N ALA A 44 6.84 -18.21 -3.65
CA ALA A 44 5.90 -17.43 -4.46
C ALA A 44 5.43 -16.19 -3.70
N VAL A 45 5.22 -16.29 -2.39
CA VAL A 45 4.88 -15.15 -1.52
C VAL A 45 6.05 -14.19 -1.40
N ASP A 46 7.28 -14.66 -1.26
CA ASP A 46 8.47 -13.80 -1.22
C ASP A 46 8.64 -12.94 -2.49
N LYS A 47 8.21 -13.47 -3.65
CA LYS A 47 8.22 -12.73 -4.92
C LYS A 47 7.18 -11.61 -4.98
N LEU A 48 6.21 -11.57 -4.06
CA LEU A 48 5.22 -10.49 -3.97
C LEU A 48 5.73 -9.31 -3.14
N THR A 49 6.73 -9.48 -2.27
CA THR A 49 7.32 -8.39 -1.47
C THR A 49 7.83 -7.21 -2.33
N PRO A 50 8.53 -7.41 -3.47
CA PRO A 50 8.92 -6.30 -4.34
C PRO A 50 7.72 -5.58 -4.99
N THR A 51 6.61 -6.29 -5.20
CA THR A 51 5.40 -5.66 -5.77
C THR A 51 4.73 -4.74 -4.76
N THR A 52 4.80 -5.04 -3.45
CA THR A 52 4.32 -4.13 -2.41
C THR A 52 5.23 -2.90 -2.29
N ASP A 53 6.55 -3.06 -2.38
CA ASP A 53 7.50 -1.95 -2.30
C ASP A 53 7.38 -0.97 -3.49
N THR A 54 7.15 -1.53 -4.69
CA THR A 54 6.91 -0.71 -5.89
C THR A 54 5.57 0.02 -5.82
N LEU A 55 4.53 -0.61 -5.27
CA LEU A 55 3.25 0.05 -5.03
C LEU A 55 3.38 1.17 -4.00
N GLU A 56 4.11 0.96 -2.91
CA GLU A 56 4.41 2.00 -1.92
C GLU A 56 5.09 3.22 -2.57
N SER A 57 6.14 2.96 -3.36
CA SER A 57 6.87 4.00 -4.08
C SER A 57 5.99 4.77 -5.07
N ALA A 58 5.10 4.07 -5.77
CA ALA A 58 4.13 4.67 -6.68
C ALA A 58 3.12 5.56 -5.94
N VAL A 59 2.58 5.10 -4.81
CA VAL A 59 1.63 5.86 -3.98
C VAL A 59 2.29 7.09 -3.38
N VAL A 60 3.54 7.00 -2.90
CA VAL A 60 4.31 8.15 -2.40
C VAL A 60 4.50 9.20 -3.49
N THR A 61 4.83 8.75 -4.70
CA THR A 61 5.00 9.64 -5.86
C THR A 61 3.70 10.32 -6.24
N LEU A 62 2.60 9.57 -6.27
CA LEU A 62 1.26 10.08 -6.53
C LEU A 62 0.85 11.13 -5.49
N ASN A 63 1.05 10.86 -4.20
CA ASN A 63 0.75 11.82 -3.13
C ASN A 63 1.53 13.12 -3.28
N LYS A 64 2.82 13.04 -3.66
CA LYS A 64 3.63 14.25 -3.95
C LYS A 64 3.04 15.06 -5.10
N MET A 65 2.61 14.40 -6.17
CA MET A 65 1.98 15.07 -7.32
C MET A 65 0.64 15.71 -6.94
N VAL A 66 -0.21 14.99 -6.20
CA VAL A 66 -1.50 15.50 -5.73
C VAL A 66 -1.33 16.74 -4.85
N ASN A 67 -0.37 16.72 -3.92
CA ASN A 67 -0.07 17.89 -3.08
C ASN A 67 0.40 19.09 -3.91
N SER A 68 1.23 18.84 -4.93
CA SER A 68 1.67 19.90 -5.85
C SER A 68 0.50 20.49 -6.64
N LEU A 69 -0.43 19.67 -7.12
CA LEU A 69 -1.63 20.12 -7.84
C LEU A 69 -2.59 20.89 -6.92
N SER A 70 -2.76 20.44 -5.68
CA SER A 70 -3.61 21.10 -4.67
C SER A 70 -3.17 22.54 -4.43
N GLY A 71 -1.85 22.78 -4.35
CA GLY A 71 -1.28 24.13 -4.17
C GLY A 71 -1.40 25.07 -5.38
N ILE A 72 -1.66 24.55 -6.60
CA ILE A 72 -1.92 25.40 -7.78
C ILE A 72 -3.27 26.09 -7.66
N THR A 73 -4.27 25.44 -7.04
CA THR A 73 -5.60 26.00 -6.80
C THR A 73 -5.54 27.26 -5.93
N ASP A 74 -4.71 27.24 -4.88
CA ASP A 74 -4.49 28.40 -3.99
C ASP A 74 -3.69 29.53 -4.63
N ARG A 75 -2.90 29.22 -5.66
CA ARG A 75 -2.00 30.16 -6.34
C ARG A 75 -2.57 30.83 -7.57
N ILE A 76 -3.81 30.53 -7.99
CA ILE A 76 -4.44 31.23 -9.11
C ILE A 76 -4.54 32.72 -8.75
N PRO A 77 -3.71 33.60 -9.35
CA PRO A 77 -3.73 35.00 -9.01
C PRO A 77 -5.02 35.56 -9.61
N ARG A 78 -5.96 35.95 -8.76
CA ARG A 78 -7.12 36.75 -9.16
C ARG A 78 -6.56 38.01 -9.82
N ARG A 79 -6.56 38.03 -11.16
CA ARG A 79 -6.01 39.08 -12.03
C ARG A 79 -6.45 40.45 -11.49
N ARG A 80 -5.59 41.12 -10.73
CA ARG A 80 -5.81 42.50 -10.34
C ARG A 80 -5.52 43.32 -11.57
N SER A 81 -6.62 43.66 -12.25
CA SER A 81 -6.71 44.61 -13.36
C SER A 81 -5.65 45.71 -13.24
N THR A 82 -4.66 45.65 -14.12
CA THR A 82 -3.79 46.80 -14.41
C THR A 82 -4.67 47.87 -15.02
N ARG A 83 -5.01 48.89 -14.24
CA ARG A 83 -5.63 50.10 -14.78
C ARG A 83 -4.62 51.24 -14.62
N PRO A 84 -3.94 51.65 -15.70
CA PRO A 84 -3.09 52.83 -15.65
C PRO A 84 -4.00 54.05 -15.53
N ALA A 85 -3.88 54.80 -14.42
CA ALA A 85 -4.52 56.09 -14.28
C ALA A 85 -3.73 57.14 -15.07
N VAL A 86 -3.81 57.09 -16.40
CA VAL A 86 -3.50 58.24 -17.24
C VAL A 86 -4.80 58.99 -17.46
N ARG A 87 -5.04 60.03 -16.65
CA ARG A 87 -6.07 61.02 -16.94
C ARG A 87 -5.44 62.40 -17.05
N ALA A 88 -5.18 62.78 -18.29
CA ALA A 88 -5.02 64.15 -18.69
C ALA A 88 -6.29 64.97 -18.36
N LYS A 89 -6.13 66.16 -17.78
CA LYS A 89 -6.89 67.33 -18.22
C LYS A 89 -6.12 68.63 -17.95
N ARG A 90 -5.62 69.17 -19.05
CA ARG A 90 -5.19 70.53 -19.34
C ARG A 90 -6.44 71.45 -19.26
N THR A 91 -6.37 72.61 -18.58
CA THR A 91 -6.98 73.93 -18.96
C THR A 91 -6.98 74.93 -17.78
N THR A 92 -6.70 76.21 -18.12
CA THR A 92 -7.03 77.50 -17.43
C THR A 92 -6.37 77.74 -16.06
N ASP A 93 -5.51 78.74 -15.85
CA ASP A 93 -5.57 80.19 -16.14
C ASP A 93 -4.12 80.69 -16.39
N GLN A 94 -3.74 81.43 -17.43
CA GLN A 94 -4.08 82.81 -17.80
C GLN A 94 -4.03 83.85 -16.66
N ALA A 95 -3.19 84.87 -16.91
CA ALA A 95 -3.22 86.23 -16.38
C ALA A 95 -2.53 86.53 -15.04
N GLY A 96 -1.65 87.53 -15.11
CA GLY A 96 -0.81 88.09 -14.05
C GLY A 96 0.60 88.31 -14.59
N VAL A 97 0.80 89.05 -15.70
CA VAL A 97 0.81 90.54 -15.77
C VAL A 97 1.85 91.12 -14.81
N ASP A 98 2.93 91.60 -15.44
CA ASP A 98 3.73 92.81 -15.16
C ASP A 98 4.07 93.15 -13.71
N GLU A 99 5.37 93.15 -13.36
CA GLU A 99 6.23 94.35 -13.35
C GLU A 99 7.71 93.96 -13.20
#